data_AF-A0A942UVT6-F1
#
_entry.id   AF-A0A942UVT6-F1
#
_cell.length_a   1.000
_cell.length_b   1.000
_cell.length_c   1.000
_cell.angle_alpha   90.00
_cell.angle_beta   90.00
_cell.angle_gamma   90.00
#
_symmetry.space_group_name_H-M   'P 1'
#
loop_
_entity.id
_entity.type
_entity.pdbx_description
1 polymer ?
#
loop_
_entity_poly.entity_id
_entity_poly.type
_entity_poly.pdbx_seq_one_letter_code
_entity_poly.pdbx_strand_id
1 'polypeptide(L)'
;MKKKNIFIVSILFLLLTSCNKNEFISDMIYPSEKISGYEINMKRDILSLMMAYPGYIRDLTKEGENVYLIMQSGNKILYDDKIEKSFEEKLNNPDLQDMMEQIYPIKDIHTIMDKNIDPGRIRVDSFFKEVYGESRREVELNLKKVSLNNKYFSFNRNNNAEEALKNSIREISLLAMKNNKIYSCLFPSSGTYNYRVISGTKRLSPHSFGIAIDLKRDDRDYWKWASNDQGQKRLSEYPREIVRVFEKNGFIWGGKWYHFDILHFEYRPEIIIKARYFNNEPLSMETWYKGETWYKGIELTDEIKGYIKMIDREL
;
A
#
# COMPACT_ATOMS: atom_id res chain seq x y z
N MET A 1 101.71 28.04 -2.77
CA MET A 1 101.84 28.60 -4.14
C MET A 1 101.54 27.53 -5.16
N LYS A 2 100.56 27.76 -6.06
CA LYS A 2 100.42 27.20 -7.44
C LYS A 2 100.34 25.66 -7.55
N LYS A 3 99.47 24.97 -8.30
CA LYS A 3 98.40 25.19 -9.32
C LYS A 3 97.69 23.81 -9.40
N LYS A 4 96.35 23.69 -9.27
CA LYS A 4 95.34 23.55 -10.34
C LYS A 4 95.71 22.67 -11.55
N ASN A 5 94.91 21.60 -11.77
CA ASN A 5 94.11 21.28 -12.99
C ASN A 5 93.61 19.82 -12.85
N ILE A 6 92.32 19.51 -12.58
CA ILE A 6 91.09 19.64 -13.41
C ILE A 6 91.18 18.87 -14.73
N PHE A 7 90.33 17.84 -14.90
CA PHE A 7 89.47 17.58 -16.06
C PHE A 7 88.36 16.58 -15.60
N ILE A 8 87.11 17.01 -15.37
CA ILE A 8 85.98 17.19 -16.33
C ILE A 8 85.48 15.82 -16.81
N VAL A 9 84.23 15.41 -16.57
CA VAL A 9 83.01 15.65 -17.39
C VAL A 9 81.79 15.41 -16.48
N SER A 10 81.01 16.44 -16.10
CA SER A 10 79.86 17.10 -16.77
C SER A 10 78.50 16.51 -16.36
N ILE A 11 77.66 17.27 -15.62
CA ILE A 11 76.43 17.98 -16.09
C ILE A 11 75.20 17.05 -15.99
N LEU A 12 74.04 17.36 -15.38
CA LEU A 12 73.48 18.55 -14.73
C LEU A 12 72.18 18.14 -13.98
N PHE A 13 71.91 18.84 -12.85
CA PHE A 13 70.63 19.34 -12.30
C PHE A 13 69.40 18.41 -12.13
N LEU A 14 68.96 18.13 -10.89
CA LEU A 14 68.13 18.96 -9.97
C LEU A 14 66.70 19.25 -10.45
N LEU A 15 65.71 18.74 -9.69
CA LEU A 15 64.63 19.55 -9.14
C LEU A 15 64.04 18.87 -7.89
N LEU A 16 64.03 19.64 -6.80
CA LEU A 16 63.47 19.35 -5.48
C LEU A 16 61.95 19.54 -5.48
N THR A 17 61.22 18.73 -4.72
CA THR A 17 60.21 19.23 -3.76
C THR A 17 60.06 18.25 -2.60
N SER A 18 60.20 18.81 -1.40
CA SER A 18 59.92 18.20 -0.10
C SER A 18 58.45 18.42 0.24
N CYS A 19 57.79 17.46 0.89
CA CYS A 19 56.80 17.82 1.92
C CYS A 19 56.69 16.73 3.01
N ASN A 20 56.59 17.24 4.24
CA ASN A 20 56.76 16.60 5.53
C ASN A 20 55.50 15.87 6.02
N LYS A 21 55.73 14.99 7.00
CA LYS A 21 54.76 14.29 7.86
C LYS A 21 53.65 15.19 8.41
N ASN A 22 52.45 14.62 8.57
CA ASN A 22 51.58 14.87 9.72
C ASN A 22 50.66 13.66 9.97
N GLU A 23 50.62 13.23 11.22
CA GLU A 23 49.65 12.30 11.80
C GLU A 23 48.23 12.88 11.63
N PHE A 24 47.27 12.05 11.22
CA PHE A 24 45.84 12.30 11.44
C PHE A 24 45.14 11.00 11.81
N ILE A 25 45.02 10.82 13.13
CA ILE A 25 43.81 10.44 13.86
C ILE A 25 42.94 9.36 13.20
N SER A 26 43.06 8.16 13.78
CA SER A 26 41.97 7.21 13.91
C SER A 26 40.81 7.91 14.64
N ASP A 27 39.71 8.18 13.93
CA ASP A 27 38.42 8.47 14.55
C ASP A 27 37.29 7.75 13.79
N MET A 28 36.72 6.76 14.47
CA MET A 28 35.36 6.22 14.34
C MET A 28 34.80 6.01 12.93
N ILE A 29 35.09 4.85 12.36
CA ILE A 29 34.09 4.16 11.52
C ILE A 29 32.98 3.69 12.49
N TYR A 30 31.92 4.48 12.63
CA TYR A 30 30.64 3.94 13.07
C TYR A 30 30.26 2.83 12.09
N PRO A 31 29.90 1.61 12.55
CA PRO A 31 29.36 0.63 11.64
C PRO A 31 28.07 1.25 11.07
N SER A 32 28.07 1.53 9.78
CA SER A 32 26.85 1.92 9.08
C SER A 32 25.88 0.76 9.21
N GLU A 33 24.97 0.83 10.18
CA GLU A 33 23.89 -0.13 10.29
C GLU A 33 23.17 -0.15 8.94
N LYS A 34 23.18 -1.35 8.39
CA LYS A 34 22.58 -1.71 7.12
C LYS A 34 21.07 -1.47 7.29
N ILE A 35 20.55 -0.29 6.92
CA ILE A 35 19.10 -0.07 6.89
C ILE A 35 18.52 -1.22 6.06
N SER A 36 17.84 -2.13 6.73
CA SER A 36 17.40 -3.37 6.11
C SER A 36 16.24 -3.05 5.16
N GLY A 37 16.12 -3.78 4.05
CA GLY A 37 14.96 -3.63 3.15
C GLY A 37 13.62 -3.74 3.89
N TYR A 38 13.61 -4.48 5.02
CA TYR A 38 12.50 -4.54 5.96
C TYR A 38 12.15 -3.15 6.55
N GLU A 39 13.11 -2.40 7.07
CA GLU A 39 12.85 -1.10 7.69
C GLU A 39 12.30 -0.08 6.68
N ILE A 40 12.86 -0.07 5.46
CA ILE A 40 12.36 0.76 4.37
C ILE A 40 10.91 0.41 4.04
N ASN A 41 10.59 -0.89 3.94
CA ASN A 41 9.22 -1.34 3.66
C ASN A 41 8.26 -0.99 4.81
N MET A 42 8.69 -1.14 6.06
CA MET A 42 7.91 -0.72 7.23
C MET A 42 7.59 0.78 7.18
N LYS A 43 8.60 1.63 6.94
CA LYS A 43 8.40 3.08 6.80
C LYS A 43 7.41 3.42 5.68
N ARG A 44 7.52 2.73 4.53
CA ARG A 44 6.62 2.89 3.38
C ARG A 44 5.19 2.44 3.64
N ASP A 45 5.02 1.32 4.33
CA ASP A 45 3.70 0.80 4.70
C ASP A 45 3.01 1.76 5.65
N ILE A 46 3.71 2.20 6.69
CA ILE A 46 3.20 3.16 7.67
C ILE A 46 2.87 4.50 7.00
N LEU A 47 3.74 5.00 6.12
CA LEU A 47 3.44 6.22 5.36
C LEU A 47 2.20 6.05 4.47
N SER A 48 2.05 4.89 3.82
CA SER A 48 0.87 4.60 3.00
C SER A 48 -0.40 4.58 3.83
N LEU A 49 -0.37 4.01 5.03
CA LEU A 49 -1.48 4.03 5.99
C LEU A 49 -1.79 5.46 6.46
N MET A 50 -0.80 6.26 6.84
CA MET A 50 -1.01 7.64 7.29
C MET A 50 -1.59 8.53 6.19
N MET A 51 -1.10 8.39 4.95
CA MET A 51 -1.65 9.11 3.80
C MET A 51 -3.07 8.67 3.44
N ALA A 52 -3.39 7.39 3.64
CA ALA A 52 -4.70 6.82 3.33
C ALA A 52 -5.77 7.15 4.37
N TYR A 53 -5.37 7.38 5.61
CA TYR A 53 -6.24 7.59 6.76
C TYR A 53 -5.84 8.85 7.55
N PRO A 54 -5.86 10.04 6.91
CA PRO A 54 -5.42 11.27 7.55
C PRO A 54 -6.25 11.57 8.79
N GLY A 55 -5.57 11.87 9.91
CA GLY A 55 -6.20 12.16 11.20
C GLY A 55 -6.66 10.95 12.02
N TYR A 56 -6.53 9.71 11.51
CA TYR A 56 -6.85 8.49 12.28
C TYR A 56 -5.63 7.90 12.99
N ILE A 57 -4.44 8.08 12.43
CA ILE A 57 -3.17 7.66 13.04
C ILE A 57 -2.52 8.90 13.64
N ARG A 58 -2.43 8.93 14.97
CA ARG A 58 -1.97 10.08 15.75
C ARG A 58 -0.46 10.11 15.93
N ASP A 59 0.14 8.95 16.19
CA ASP A 59 1.56 8.81 16.49
C ASP A 59 2.05 7.39 16.22
N LEU A 60 3.35 7.17 16.37
CA LEU A 60 3.96 5.84 16.41
C LEU A 60 4.64 5.63 17.76
N THR A 61 4.84 4.38 18.15
CA THR A 61 5.72 4.06 19.27
C THR A 61 6.46 2.77 19.02
N LYS A 62 7.68 2.71 19.56
CA LYS A 62 8.53 1.52 19.54
C LYS A 62 8.66 0.95 20.95
N GLU A 63 8.31 -0.32 21.12
CA GLU A 63 8.45 -1.04 22.38
C GLU A 63 9.34 -2.26 22.14
N GLY A 64 10.62 -2.14 22.49
CA GLY A 64 11.62 -3.14 22.10
C GLY A 64 11.82 -3.15 20.58
N GLU A 65 11.59 -4.31 19.96
CA GLU A 65 11.67 -4.48 18.50
C GLU A 65 10.33 -4.22 17.80
N ASN A 66 9.24 -4.10 18.56
CA ASN A 66 7.90 -3.95 18.01
C ASN A 66 7.56 -2.48 17.75
N VAL A 67 6.91 -2.24 16.62
CA VAL A 67 6.40 -0.92 16.22
C VAL A 67 4.88 -0.95 16.28
N TYR A 68 4.28 0.09 16.86
CA TYR A 68 2.84 0.24 16.97
C TYR A 68 2.39 1.56 16.37
N LEU A 69 1.26 1.52 15.65
CA LEU A 69 0.51 2.72 15.31
C LEU A 69 -0.37 3.09 16.49
N ILE A 70 -0.31 4.36 16.89
CA ILE A 70 -1.19 4.93 17.90
C ILE A 70 -2.35 5.59 17.20
N MET A 71 -3.54 4.99 17.33
CA MET A 71 -4.77 5.51 16.75
C MET A 71 -5.23 6.77 17.49
N GLN A 72 -6.12 7.55 16.88
CA GLN A 72 -6.67 8.76 17.48
C GLN A 72 -7.42 8.49 18.79
N SER A 73 -7.98 7.28 18.97
CA SER A 73 -8.57 6.81 20.23
C SER A 73 -7.54 6.59 21.35
N GLY A 74 -6.25 6.49 21.02
CA GLY A 74 -5.18 6.05 21.89
C GLY A 74 -4.87 4.55 21.82
N ASN A 75 -5.69 3.76 21.12
CA ASN A 75 -5.44 2.33 20.93
C ASN A 75 -4.15 2.10 20.12
N LYS A 76 -3.43 1.04 20.48
CA LYS A 76 -2.21 0.61 19.80
C LYS A 76 -2.51 -0.54 18.85
N ILE A 77 -2.04 -0.45 17.61
CA ILE A 77 -2.12 -1.54 16.64
C ILE A 77 -0.71 -1.92 16.22
N LEU A 78 -0.36 -3.19 16.43
CA LEU A 78 0.96 -3.74 16.11
C LEU A 78 1.18 -3.70 14.59
N TYR A 79 2.38 -3.26 14.18
CA TYR A 79 2.78 -3.32 12.79
C TYR A 79 3.09 -4.76 12.35
N ASP A 80 4.02 -5.44 13.03
CA ASP A 80 4.54 -6.75 12.64
C ASP A 80 4.85 -7.57 13.90
N ASP A 81 4.32 -8.79 14.01
CA ASP A 81 4.60 -9.72 15.11
C ASP A 81 5.85 -10.59 14.92
N LYS A 82 6.51 -10.50 13.75
CA LYS A 82 7.72 -11.26 13.37
C LYS A 82 7.53 -12.76 13.22
N ILE A 83 6.29 -13.24 13.23
CA ILE A 83 5.98 -14.65 13.05
C ILE A 83 5.87 -14.94 11.56
N GLU A 84 6.58 -15.98 11.10
CA GLU A 84 6.36 -16.50 9.75
C GLU A 84 5.00 -17.19 9.70
N LYS A 85 4.05 -16.59 8.98
CA LYS A 85 2.67 -17.08 8.85
C LYS A 85 2.40 -17.65 7.46
N SER A 86 1.68 -18.76 7.41
CA SER A 86 1.05 -19.24 6.17
C SER A 86 -0.07 -18.29 5.71
N PHE A 87 -0.48 -18.41 4.45
CA PHE A 87 -1.56 -17.58 3.90
C PHE A 87 -2.87 -17.65 4.72
N GLU A 88 -3.23 -18.82 5.23
CA GLU A 88 -4.44 -19.00 6.04
C GLU A 88 -4.27 -18.41 7.46
N GLU A 89 -3.07 -18.47 8.03
CA GLU A 89 -2.78 -17.80 9.31
C GLU A 89 -2.85 -16.29 9.16
N LYS A 90 -2.27 -15.71 8.11
CA LYS A 90 -2.39 -14.28 7.79
C LYS A 90 -3.85 -13.87 7.60
N LEU A 91 -4.67 -14.72 7.00
CA LEU A 91 -6.09 -14.44 6.86
C LEU A 91 -6.82 -14.39 8.20
N ASN A 92 -6.45 -15.22 9.17
CA ASN A 92 -7.18 -15.42 10.43
C ASN A 92 -6.65 -14.61 11.61
N ASN A 93 -5.35 -14.34 11.66
CA ASN A 93 -4.69 -13.56 12.70
C ASN A 93 -3.60 -12.64 12.10
N PRO A 94 -3.98 -11.63 11.31
CA PRO A 94 -3.03 -10.70 10.70
C PRO A 94 -2.55 -9.61 11.66
N ASP A 95 -1.37 -9.09 11.33
CA ASP A 95 -0.92 -7.75 11.70
C ASP A 95 -0.93 -6.79 10.48
N LEU A 96 -0.51 -5.54 10.68
CA LEU A 96 -0.53 -4.54 9.60
C LEU A 96 0.50 -4.86 8.50
N GLN A 97 1.61 -5.52 8.83
CA GLN A 97 2.61 -5.95 7.86
C GLN A 97 1.99 -7.00 6.94
N ASP A 98 1.29 -8.01 7.47
CA ASP A 98 0.57 -9.00 6.67
C ASP A 98 -0.47 -8.34 5.74
N MET A 99 -1.20 -7.34 6.26
CA MET A 99 -2.21 -6.60 5.50
C MET A 99 -1.62 -5.82 4.32
N MET A 100 -0.40 -5.30 4.49
CA MET A 100 0.27 -4.46 3.50
C MET A 100 1.23 -5.24 2.60
N GLU A 101 1.62 -6.47 2.95
CA GLU A 101 2.70 -7.25 2.33
C GLU A 101 2.55 -7.37 0.80
N GLN A 102 1.37 -7.79 0.34
CA GLN A 102 1.15 -8.10 -1.08
C GLN A 102 0.95 -6.83 -1.92
N ILE A 103 1.80 -6.64 -2.93
CA ILE A 103 1.71 -5.50 -3.85
C ILE A 103 0.52 -5.67 -4.80
N TYR A 104 -0.41 -4.71 -4.74
CA TYR A 104 -1.53 -4.66 -5.67
C TYR A 104 -1.08 -4.21 -7.07
N PRO A 105 -1.35 -4.97 -8.14
CA PRO A 105 -0.94 -4.58 -9.48
C PRO A 105 -1.86 -3.45 -9.96
N ILE A 106 -1.39 -2.20 -9.98
CA ILE A 106 -2.22 -1.05 -10.41
C ILE A 106 -2.57 -1.08 -11.90
N LYS A 107 -1.76 -1.75 -12.73
CA LYS A 107 -2.01 -1.90 -14.16
C LYS A 107 -3.08 -2.97 -14.42
N ASP A 108 -3.62 -2.98 -15.63
CA ASP A 108 -4.53 -4.03 -16.07
C ASP A 108 -3.84 -5.40 -15.99
N ILE A 109 -4.62 -6.40 -15.59
CA ILE A 109 -4.19 -7.80 -15.55
C ILE A 109 -4.94 -8.58 -16.62
N HIS A 110 -4.34 -9.66 -17.12
CA HIS A 110 -4.94 -10.50 -18.15
C HIS A 110 -5.10 -11.96 -17.74
N THR A 111 -4.49 -12.34 -16.62
CA THR A 111 -4.58 -13.67 -16.03
C THR A 111 -5.00 -13.56 -14.58
N ILE A 112 -5.71 -14.57 -14.07
CA ILE A 112 -5.90 -14.75 -12.63
C ILE A 112 -4.51 -14.78 -11.96
N MET A 113 -4.42 -14.21 -10.75
CA MET A 113 -3.18 -14.14 -10.00
C MET A 113 -2.67 -15.53 -9.60
N ASP A 114 -1.38 -15.63 -9.31
CA ASP A 114 -0.77 -16.85 -8.79
C ASP A 114 -1.36 -17.25 -7.43
N LYS A 115 -1.26 -18.54 -7.11
CA LYS A 115 -1.85 -19.11 -5.89
C LYS A 115 -1.51 -18.29 -4.65
N ASN A 116 -2.54 -17.92 -3.89
CA ASN A 116 -2.46 -17.14 -2.64
C ASN A 116 -2.01 -15.67 -2.80
N ILE A 117 -1.96 -15.15 -4.02
CA ILE A 117 -1.78 -13.72 -4.28
C ILE A 117 -3.17 -13.06 -4.38
N ASP A 118 -3.60 -12.48 -3.27
CA ASP A 118 -4.87 -11.78 -3.07
C ASP A 118 -4.62 -10.39 -2.43
N PRO A 119 -3.95 -9.44 -3.13
CA PRO A 119 -3.55 -8.17 -2.55
C PRO A 119 -4.74 -7.39 -1.97
N GLY A 120 -4.65 -7.04 -0.69
CA GLY A 120 -5.70 -6.39 0.08
C GLY A 120 -6.77 -7.33 0.65
N ARG A 121 -6.69 -8.65 0.49
CA ARG A 121 -7.66 -9.59 1.10
C ARG A 121 -7.38 -9.87 2.57
N ILE A 122 -6.14 -9.70 3.03
CA ILE A 122 -5.80 -9.72 4.46
C ILE A 122 -6.23 -8.37 5.07
N ARG A 123 -6.86 -8.39 6.25
CA ARG A 123 -7.48 -7.22 6.88
C ARG A 123 -7.30 -7.29 8.39
N VAL A 124 -6.86 -6.18 8.97
CA VAL A 124 -6.78 -6.02 10.43
C VAL A 124 -8.08 -5.39 10.93
N ASP A 125 -8.99 -6.21 11.45
CA ASP A 125 -10.33 -5.78 11.86
C ASP A 125 -10.29 -4.64 12.91
N SER A 126 -9.32 -4.66 13.84
CA SER A 126 -9.14 -3.58 14.83
C SER A 126 -8.83 -2.23 14.18
N PHE A 127 -8.05 -2.21 13.10
CA PHE A 127 -7.76 -0.99 12.34
C PHE A 127 -9.01 -0.47 11.63
N PHE A 128 -9.79 -1.33 10.99
CA PHE A 128 -11.03 -0.92 10.34
C PHE A 128 -12.10 -0.44 11.31
N LYS A 129 -12.17 -1.02 12.49
CA LYS A 129 -13.08 -0.58 13.55
C LYS A 129 -12.79 0.83 14.02
N GLU A 130 -11.51 1.19 14.20
CA GLU A 130 -11.08 2.55 14.54
C GLU A 130 -11.50 3.60 13.51
N VAL A 131 -11.55 3.22 12.24
CA VAL A 131 -11.88 4.14 11.14
C VAL A 131 -13.39 4.19 10.89
N TYR A 132 -14.03 3.03 10.79
CA TYR A 132 -15.38 2.89 10.21
C TYR A 132 -16.48 2.61 11.24
N GLY A 133 -16.11 2.19 12.45
CA GLY A 133 -17.01 1.92 13.59
C GLY A 133 -16.72 0.57 14.27
N GLU A 134 -16.68 0.56 15.60
CA GLU A 134 -16.36 -0.63 16.41
C GLU A 134 -17.50 -1.66 16.40
N SER A 135 -18.73 -1.14 16.41
CA SER A 135 -19.96 -1.93 16.52
C SER A 135 -20.86 -1.77 15.30
N ARG A 136 -21.79 -2.71 15.09
CA ARG A 136 -22.83 -2.59 14.06
C ARG A 136 -23.55 -1.24 14.12
N ARG A 137 -23.91 -0.80 15.33
CA ARG A 137 -24.61 0.47 15.57
C ARG A 137 -23.78 1.66 15.13
N GLU A 138 -22.49 1.70 15.47
CA GLU A 138 -21.60 2.78 15.05
C GLU A 138 -21.42 2.83 13.54
N VAL A 139 -21.24 1.67 12.90
CA VAL A 139 -21.16 1.62 11.43
C VAL A 139 -22.46 2.17 10.82
N GLU A 140 -23.63 1.71 11.28
CA GLU A 140 -24.93 2.16 10.76
C GLU A 140 -25.13 3.68 10.90
N LEU A 141 -24.62 4.30 11.98
CA LEU A 141 -24.63 5.76 12.17
C LEU A 141 -23.72 6.52 11.21
N ASN A 142 -22.68 5.86 10.68
CA ASN A 142 -21.75 6.44 9.73
C ASN A 142 -22.20 6.26 8.27
N LEU A 143 -23.24 5.47 8.00
CA LEU A 143 -23.72 5.23 6.63
C LEU A 143 -24.43 6.46 6.04
N LYS A 144 -24.09 6.76 4.79
CA LYS A 144 -24.77 7.73 3.93
C LYS A 144 -25.25 7.06 2.66
N LYS A 145 -26.27 7.65 2.01
CA LYS A 145 -26.89 7.11 0.80
C LYS A 145 -26.20 7.66 -0.44
N VAL A 146 -25.72 6.76 -1.28
CA VAL A 146 -25.22 7.05 -2.63
C VAL A 146 -26.25 6.62 -3.66
N SER A 147 -26.60 7.51 -4.59
CA SER A 147 -27.57 7.22 -5.65
C SER A 147 -26.90 6.57 -6.86
N LEU A 148 -27.49 5.49 -7.36
CA LEU A 148 -27.10 4.81 -8.60
C LEU A 148 -28.37 4.28 -9.29
N ASN A 149 -28.72 4.89 -10.43
CA ASN A 149 -29.90 4.55 -11.26
C ASN A 149 -31.21 4.35 -10.45
N ASN A 150 -31.62 5.39 -9.73
CA ASN A 150 -32.82 5.42 -8.86
C ASN A 150 -32.81 4.42 -7.69
N LYS A 151 -31.69 3.75 -7.42
CA LYS A 151 -31.46 3.00 -6.19
C LYS A 151 -30.51 3.76 -5.28
N TYR A 152 -30.66 3.54 -3.97
CA TYR A 152 -29.77 4.08 -2.95
C TYR A 152 -28.96 2.97 -2.33
N PHE A 153 -27.65 3.17 -2.27
CA PHE A 153 -26.69 2.26 -1.66
C PHE A 153 -26.13 2.93 -0.40
N SER A 154 -26.13 2.22 0.73
CA SER A 154 -25.54 2.72 1.97
C SER A 154 -24.03 2.49 1.96
N PHE A 155 -23.26 3.54 2.25
CA PHE A 155 -21.79 3.49 2.27
C PHE A 155 -21.24 4.37 3.40
N ASN A 156 -20.08 4.04 3.94
CA ASN A 156 -19.55 4.70 5.12
C ASN A 156 -18.98 6.08 4.78
N ARG A 157 -19.37 7.13 5.52
CA ARG A 157 -18.84 8.50 5.30
C ARG A 157 -17.41 8.69 5.80
N ASN A 158 -16.98 7.89 6.77
CA ASN A 158 -15.68 8.04 7.40
C ASN A 158 -14.57 7.77 6.38
N ASN A 159 -13.44 8.45 6.56
CA ASN A 159 -12.32 8.44 5.63
C ASN A 159 -12.73 8.67 4.15
N ASN A 160 -13.74 9.51 3.90
CA ASN A 160 -14.25 9.84 2.56
C ASN A 160 -14.71 8.64 1.69
N ALA A 161 -14.95 7.46 2.29
CA ALA A 161 -15.27 6.27 1.50
C ALA A 161 -16.57 6.44 0.68
N GLU A 162 -17.58 7.11 1.25
CA GLU A 162 -18.83 7.41 0.55
C GLU A 162 -18.66 8.39 -0.61
N GLU A 163 -17.80 9.40 -0.44
CA GLU A 163 -17.49 10.36 -1.49
C GLU A 163 -16.69 9.68 -2.62
N ALA A 164 -15.79 8.76 -2.28
CA ALA A 164 -15.07 7.95 -3.25
C ALA A 164 -16.03 7.08 -4.08
N LEU A 165 -17.05 6.47 -3.45
CA LEU A 165 -18.07 5.70 -4.16
C LEU A 165 -18.93 6.60 -5.07
N LYS A 166 -19.36 7.77 -4.59
CA LYS A 166 -20.09 8.77 -5.39
C LYS A 166 -19.33 9.15 -6.65
N ASN A 167 -18.04 9.46 -6.52
CA ASN A 167 -17.20 9.85 -7.64
C ASN A 167 -17.02 8.71 -8.64
N SER A 168 -16.79 7.49 -8.15
CA SER A 168 -16.72 6.29 -8.98
C SER A 168 -18.01 6.09 -9.79
N ILE A 169 -19.17 6.14 -9.12
CA ILE A 169 -20.49 5.98 -9.73
C ILE A 169 -20.79 7.07 -10.76
N ARG A 170 -20.44 8.32 -10.49
CA ARG A 170 -20.65 9.43 -11.43
C ARG A 170 -19.86 9.21 -12.72
N GLU A 171 -18.57 8.88 -12.61
CA GLU A 171 -17.69 8.68 -13.76
C GLU A 171 -18.10 7.45 -14.58
N ILE A 172 -18.33 6.32 -13.92
CA ILE A 172 -18.70 5.07 -14.59
C ILE A 172 -20.09 5.11 -15.23
N SER A 173 -21.04 5.88 -14.66
CA SER A 173 -22.38 6.03 -15.25
C SER A 173 -22.32 6.77 -16.58
N LEU A 174 -21.44 7.77 -16.71
CA LEU A 174 -21.21 8.48 -17.97
C LEU A 174 -20.59 7.56 -19.04
N LEU A 175 -19.73 6.62 -18.63
CA LEU A 175 -19.20 5.59 -19.52
C LEU A 175 -20.27 4.57 -19.92
N ALA A 176 -21.10 4.14 -18.97
CA ALA A 176 -22.19 3.20 -19.21
C ALA A 176 -23.21 3.72 -20.23
N MET A 177 -23.48 5.04 -20.26
CA MET A 177 -24.36 5.67 -21.26
C MET A 177 -23.86 5.49 -22.70
N LYS A 178 -22.55 5.27 -22.89
CA LYS A 178 -21.92 5.14 -24.21
C LYS A 178 -21.49 3.71 -24.54
N ASN A 179 -21.51 2.80 -23.56
CA ASN A 179 -20.99 1.45 -23.70
C ASN A 179 -21.89 0.43 -22.98
N ASN A 180 -22.66 -0.32 -23.78
CA ASN A 180 -23.57 -1.36 -23.29
C ASN A 180 -22.87 -2.45 -22.49
N LYS A 181 -21.59 -2.74 -22.78
CA LYS A 181 -20.82 -3.73 -22.02
C LYS A 181 -20.58 -3.27 -20.58
N ILE A 182 -20.22 -2.00 -20.40
CA ILE A 182 -20.12 -1.36 -19.08
C ILE A 182 -21.48 -1.39 -18.39
N TYR A 183 -22.53 -0.88 -19.06
CA TYR A 183 -23.89 -0.90 -18.51
C TYR A 183 -24.31 -2.29 -18.00
N SER A 184 -24.05 -3.33 -18.80
CA SER A 184 -24.39 -4.70 -18.49
C SER A 184 -23.64 -5.30 -17.30
N CYS A 185 -22.54 -4.70 -16.86
CA CYS A 185 -21.78 -5.10 -15.66
C CYS A 185 -22.19 -4.27 -14.42
N LEU A 186 -22.83 -3.11 -14.61
CA LEU A 186 -23.28 -2.27 -13.50
C LEU A 186 -24.69 -2.60 -13.03
N PHE A 187 -25.59 -2.95 -13.96
CA PHE A 187 -27.03 -2.99 -13.67
C PHE A 187 -27.69 -4.36 -13.92
N PRO A 188 -28.56 -4.81 -12.98
CA PRO A 188 -28.75 -4.26 -11.63
C PRO A 188 -27.53 -4.53 -10.73
N SER A 189 -27.09 -3.53 -9.96
CA SER A 189 -26.02 -3.71 -8.97
C SER A 189 -26.52 -4.58 -7.81
N SER A 190 -25.64 -5.42 -7.26
CA SER A 190 -26.00 -6.44 -6.26
C SER A 190 -26.17 -5.84 -4.86
N GLY A 191 -25.25 -4.99 -4.39
CA GLY A 191 -25.42 -4.36 -3.08
C GLY A 191 -24.15 -3.76 -2.47
N THR A 192 -24.34 -3.06 -1.35
CA THR A 192 -23.28 -2.52 -0.49
C THR A 192 -23.40 -3.08 0.93
N TYR A 193 -23.84 -2.26 1.89
CA TYR A 193 -23.83 -2.61 3.31
C TYR A 193 -24.66 -3.86 3.63
N ASN A 194 -24.02 -4.81 4.30
CA ASN A 194 -24.64 -5.97 4.91
C ASN A 194 -23.76 -6.44 6.06
N TYR A 195 -24.23 -6.27 7.30
CA TYR A 195 -23.48 -6.63 8.50
C TYR A 195 -23.47 -8.15 8.70
N ARG A 196 -22.37 -8.79 8.31
CA ARG A 196 -22.19 -10.24 8.33
C ARG A 196 -20.73 -10.66 8.47
N VAL A 197 -20.52 -11.87 8.95
CA VAL A 197 -19.22 -12.54 8.80
C VAL A 197 -19.09 -13.13 7.40
N ILE A 198 -17.86 -13.32 6.93
CA ILE A 198 -17.57 -14.03 5.68
C ILE A 198 -17.97 -15.50 5.86
N SER A 199 -18.64 -16.06 4.85
CA SER A 199 -19.12 -17.46 4.91
C SER A 199 -17.97 -18.43 5.16
N GLY A 200 -18.12 -19.22 6.24
CA GLY A 200 -17.13 -20.19 6.70
C GLY A 200 -16.03 -19.63 7.60
N THR A 201 -16.13 -18.37 8.03
CA THR A 201 -15.14 -17.74 8.91
C THR A 201 -15.81 -16.98 10.08
N LYS A 202 -15.00 -16.44 10.99
CA LYS A 202 -15.44 -15.54 12.07
C LYS A 202 -15.15 -14.06 11.77
N ARG A 203 -14.63 -13.75 10.58
CA ARG A 203 -14.12 -12.43 10.20
C ARG A 203 -15.25 -11.59 9.61
N LEU A 204 -15.30 -10.31 9.95
CA LEU A 204 -16.29 -9.42 9.37
C LEU A 204 -16.04 -9.25 7.87
N SER A 205 -17.12 -9.29 7.10
CA SER A 205 -17.07 -8.88 5.70
C SER A 205 -16.80 -7.37 5.60
N PRO A 206 -16.05 -6.89 4.59
CA PRO A 206 -15.95 -5.47 4.26
C PRO A 206 -17.29 -4.77 4.05
N HIS A 207 -18.30 -5.51 3.56
CA HIS A 207 -19.68 -5.02 3.48
C HIS A 207 -20.24 -4.63 4.85
N SER A 208 -19.76 -5.22 5.95
CA SER A 208 -20.19 -4.89 7.31
C SER A 208 -19.68 -3.54 7.77
N PHE A 209 -18.60 -3.02 7.20
CA PHE A 209 -18.09 -1.68 7.47
C PHE A 209 -18.69 -0.63 6.52
N GLY A 210 -19.44 -1.05 5.50
CA GLY A 210 -19.99 -0.17 4.47
C GLY A 210 -18.91 0.40 3.54
N ILE A 211 -17.83 -0.36 3.31
CA ILE A 211 -16.70 0.05 2.47
C ILE A 211 -16.55 -0.81 1.20
N ALA A 212 -17.53 -1.67 0.89
CA ALA A 212 -17.52 -2.51 -0.29
C ALA A 212 -18.83 -2.45 -1.08
N ILE A 213 -18.70 -2.68 -2.38
CA ILE A 213 -19.80 -2.76 -3.33
C ILE A 213 -19.61 -3.96 -4.24
N ASP A 214 -20.69 -4.72 -4.41
CA ASP A 214 -20.82 -5.78 -5.40
C ASP A 214 -21.65 -5.22 -6.57
N LEU A 215 -21.05 -5.17 -7.77
CA LEU A 215 -21.75 -4.79 -9.00
C LEU A 215 -22.65 -5.92 -9.49
N LYS A 216 -23.07 -5.92 -10.76
CA LYS A 216 -23.98 -6.95 -11.26
C LYS A 216 -23.29 -8.31 -11.25
N ARG A 217 -23.91 -9.28 -10.57
CA ARG A 217 -23.48 -10.67 -10.52
C ARG A 217 -23.51 -11.35 -11.89
N ASP A 218 -22.46 -12.11 -12.17
CA ASP A 218 -22.34 -13.21 -13.12
C ASP A 218 -21.93 -14.48 -12.33
N ASP A 219 -22.40 -15.66 -12.72
CA ASP A 219 -22.07 -16.91 -11.99
C ASP A 219 -20.59 -17.27 -12.05
N ARG A 220 -19.85 -16.65 -12.97
CA ARG A 220 -18.40 -16.81 -13.13
C ARG A 220 -17.58 -15.86 -12.27
N ASP A 221 -18.21 -14.98 -11.50
CA ASP A 221 -17.50 -13.92 -10.78
C ASP A 221 -16.77 -14.38 -9.51
N TYR A 222 -17.15 -15.52 -8.92
CA TYR A 222 -16.66 -15.92 -7.61
C TYR A 222 -16.04 -17.31 -7.59
N TRP A 223 -14.82 -17.41 -7.05
CA TRP A 223 -14.01 -18.63 -7.08
C TRP A 223 -14.62 -19.86 -6.40
N LYS A 224 -15.55 -19.69 -5.44
CA LYS A 224 -16.26 -20.84 -4.84
C LYS A 224 -17.39 -21.38 -5.71
N TRP A 225 -17.87 -20.60 -6.69
CA TRP A 225 -19.00 -20.96 -7.54
C TRP A 225 -18.55 -21.32 -8.97
N ALA A 226 -17.36 -20.88 -9.36
CA ALA A 226 -16.83 -21.00 -10.71
C ALA A 226 -15.45 -21.67 -10.73
N SER A 227 -15.19 -22.43 -11.79
CA SER A 227 -13.85 -22.93 -12.10
C SER A 227 -12.89 -21.80 -12.47
N ASN A 228 -11.58 -22.06 -12.38
CA ASN A 228 -10.56 -21.11 -12.83
C ASN A 228 -10.74 -20.70 -14.30
N ASP A 229 -11.11 -21.63 -15.19
CA ASP A 229 -11.34 -21.31 -16.61
C ASP A 229 -12.53 -20.36 -16.81
N GLN A 230 -13.61 -20.57 -16.05
CA GLN A 230 -14.77 -19.69 -16.06
C GLN A 230 -14.42 -18.30 -15.52
N GLY A 231 -13.70 -18.23 -14.39
CA GLY A 231 -13.19 -16.99 -13.81
C GLY A 231 -12.25 -16.26 -14.77
N GLN A 232 -11.35 -16.97 -15.43
CA GLN A 232 -10.40 -16.42 -16.40
C GLN A 232 -11.14 -15.84 -17.61
N LYS A 233 -12.13 -16.55 -18.14
CA LYS A 233 -12.99 -16.03 -19.22
C LYS A 233 -13.72 -14.76 -18.77
N ARG A 234 -14.29 -14.77 -17.56
CA ARG A 234 -14.99 -13.61 -17.00
C ARG A 234 -14.05 -12.42 -16.79
N LEU A 235 -12.84 -12.66 -16.29
CA LEU A 235 -11.79 -11.66 -16.10
C LEU A 235 -11.43 -10.98 -17.43
N SER A 236 -11.22 -11.77 -18.50
CA SER A 236 -10.91 -11.27 -19.84
C SER A 236 -12.07 -10.47 -20.46
N GLU A 237 -13.31 -10.83 -20.13
CA GLU A 237 -14.51 -10.12 -20.57
C GLU A 237 -14.79 -8.84 -19.76
N TYR A 238 -14.31 -8.73 -18.52
CA TYR A 238 -14.69 -7.62 -17.64
C TYR A 238 -14.14 -6.25 -18.11
N PRO A 239 -14.97 -5.20 -18.28
CA PRO A 239 -14.51 -3.89 -18.77
C PRO A 239 -13.49 -3.25 -17.83
N ARG A 240 -12.29 -2.96 -18.33
CA ARG A 240 -11.17 -2.43 -17.53
C ARG A 240 -11.38 -0.98 -17.12
N GLU A 241 -12.21 -0.25 -17.86
CA GLU A 241 -12.60 1.12 -17.53
C GLU A 241 -13.32 1.19 -16.19
N ILE A 242 -14.12 0.18 -15.84
CA ILE A 242 -14.74 0.06 -14.51
C ILE A 242 -13.65 0.01 -13.44
N VAL A 243 -12.72 -0.92 -13.60
CA VAL A 243 -11.64 -1.18 -12.65
C VAL A 243 -10.80 0.08 -12.44
N ARG A 244 -10.36 0.71 -13.53
CA ARG A 244 -9.54 1.93 -13.48
C ARG A 244 -10.26 3.10 -12.80
N VAL A 245 -11.57 3.26 -13.00
CA VAL A 245 -12.36 4.30 -12.31
C VAL A 245 -12.42 4.04 -10.81
N PHE A 246 -12.64 2.80 -10.39
CA PHE A 246 -12.65 2.43 -8.97
C PHE A 246 -11.25 2.61 -8.33
N GLU A 247 -10.19 2.14 -8.99
CA GLU A 247 -8.80 2.31 -8.52
C GLU A 247 -8.36 3.77 -8.44
N LYS A 248 -8.80 4.59 -9.39
CA LYS A 248 -8.59 6.04 -9.35
C LYS A 248 -9.13 6.63 -8.05
N ASN A 249 -10.28 6.14 -7.58
CA ASN A 249 -10.98 6.57 -6.38
C ASN A 249 -10.63 5.75 -5.12
N GLY A 250 -9.53 4.99 -5.11
CA GLY A 250 -9.05 4.32 -3.89
C GLY A 250 -9.68 2.95 -3.60
N PHE A 251 -10.36 2.34 -4.57
CA PHE A 251 -10.89 0.99 -4.43
C PHE A 251 -9.93 -0.04 -5.04
N ILE A 252 -9.77 -1.17 -4.37
CA ILE A 252 -9.21 -2.38 -4.96
C ILE A 252 -10.31 -3.23 -5.59
N TRP A 253 -9.94 -4.09 -6.53
CA TRP A 253 -10.86 -4.96 -7.26
C TRP A 253 -10.59 -6.43 -6.95
N GLY A 254 -11.63 -7.17 -6.56
CA GLY A 254 -11.53 -8.60 -6.25
C GLY A 254 -11.21 -9.48 -7.46
N GLY A 255 -11.28 -8.96 -8.68
CA GLY A 255 -10.76 -9.63 -9.88
C GLY A 255 -9.24 -9.73 -9.92
N LYS A 256 -8.50 -8.96 -9.11
CA LYS A 256 -7.03 -9.02 -8.97
C LYS A 256 -6.58 -9.95 -7.84
N TRP A 257 -7.35 -10.99 -7.56
CA TRP A 257 -7.05 -12.02 -6.57
C TRP A 257 -6.97 -13.39 -7.24
N TYR A 258 -6.19 -14.30 -6.66
CA TYR A 258 -6.25 -15.72 -7.01
C TYR A 258 -7.60 -16.29 -6.61
N HIS A 259 -8.06 -15.97 -5.39
CA HIS A 259 -9.42 -16.22 -4.95
C HIS A 259 -10.36 -15.16 -5.52
N PHE A 260 -10.51 -15.15 -6.85
CA PHE A 260 -11.20 -14.10 -7.60
C PHE A 260 -12.63 -13.83 -7.12
N ASP A 261 -12.98 -12.54 -7.06
CA ASP A 261 -14.30 -12.00 -6.74
C ASP A 261 -14.56 -10.79 -7.66
N ILE A 262 -14.90 -11.07 -8.92
CA ILE A 262 -14.86 -10.11 -10.03
C ILE A 262 -15.92 -9.02 -9.93
N LEU A 263 -17.05 -9.28 -9.26
CA LEU A 263 -18.06 -8.25 -9.03
C LEU A 263 -17.71 -7.29 -7.89
N HIS A 264 -16.70 -7.64 -7.07
CA HIS A 264 -16.43 -7.02 -5.79
C HIS A 264 -15.40 -5.89 -5.87
N PHE A 265 -15.73 -4.75 -5.27
CA PHE A 265 -14.83 -3.63 -5.06
C PHE A 265 -14.86 -3.21 -3.59
N GLU A 266 -13.69 -2.93 -3.02
CA GLU A 266 -13.54 -2.50 -1.63
C GLU A 266 -12.66 -1.26 -1.54
N TYR A 267 -13.10 -0.27 -0.78
CA TYR A 267 -12.37 0.97 -0.55
C TYR A 267 -11.16 0.70 0.36
N ARG A 268 -9.97 0.71 -0.24
CA ARG A 268 -8.67 0.36 0.37
C ARG A 268 -7.59 1.34 -0.11
N PRO A 269 -7.70 2.62 0.26
CA PRO A 269 -6.82 3.67 -0.24
C PRO A 269 -5.35 3.43 0.08
N GLU A 270 -5.02 2.78 1.19
CA GLU A 270 -3.65 2.44 1.60
C GLU A 270 -2.98 1.46 0.63
N ILE A 271 -3.75 0.49 0.12
CA ILE A 271 -3.25 -0.48 -0.85
C ILE A 271 -3.01 0.21 -2.20
N ILE A 272 -3.91 1.12 -2.60
CA ILE A 272 -3.75 1.91 -3.82
C ILE A 272 -2.57 2.89 -3.72
N ILE A 273 -2.37 3.54 -2.58
CA ILE A 273 -1.22 4.44 -2.34
C ILE A 273 0.08 3.65 -2.41
N LYS A 274 0.18 2.52 -1.70
CA LYS A 274 1.36 1.65 -1.77
C LYS A 274 1.65 1.20 -3.21
N ALA A 275 0.62 0.78 -3.96
CA ALA A 275 0.77 0.36 -5.35
C ALA A 275 1.19 1.48 -6.32
N ARG A 276 0.91 2.75 -5.99
CA ARG A 276 1.30 3.89 -6.83
C ARG A 276 2.73 4.35 -6.56
N TYR A 277 3.13 4.38 -5.29
CA TYR A 277 4.41 4.97 -4.90
C TYR A 277 5.50 3.93 -4.60
N PHE A 278 5.13 2.72 -4.19
CA PHE A 278 6.03 1.71 -3.64
C PHE A 278 5.80 0.31 -4.26
N ASN A 279 5.54 0.25 -5.57
CA ASN A 279 5.30 -1.00 -6.30
C ASN A 279 6.55 -1.75 -6.76
N ASN A 280 7.73 -1.17 -6.56
CA ASN A 280 8.99 -1.83 -6.82
C ASN A 280 9.46 -2.53 -5.54
N GLU A 281 10.15 -3.67 -5.70
CA GLU A 281 10.99 -4.29 -4.67
C GLU A 281 11.73 -3.20 -3.84
N PRO A 282 11.98 -3.43 -2.54
CA PRO A 282 12.65 -2.45 -1.68
C PRO A 282 13.87 -1.88 -2.41
N LEU A 283 14.07 -0.56 -2.30
CA LEU A 283 15.21 0.11 -2.93
C LEU A 283 16.44 -0.77 -2.74
N SER A 284 16.99 -1.29 -3.84
CA SER A 284 18.19 -2.11 -3.74
C SER A 284 19.24 -1.31 -2.97
N MET A 285 20.12 -1.98 -2.22
CA MET A 285 21.17 -1.30 -1.46
C MET A 285 21.95 -0.28 -2.34
N GLU A 286 22.13 -0.61 -3.61
CA GLU A 286 22.76 0.23 -4.63
C GLU A 286 22.02 1.55 -4.89
N THR A 287 20.69 1.56 -4.76
CA THR A 287 19.86 2.75 -4.95
C THR A 287 19.90 3.68 -3.73
N TRP A 288 20.00 3.13 -2.51
CA TRP A 288 20.20 3.92 -1.29
C TRP A 288 21.56 4.64 -1.27
N TYR A 289 22.63 3.97 -1.72
CA TYR A 289 23.96 4.59 -1.84
C TYR A 289 24.00 5.76 -2.85
N LYS A 290 22.98 5.93 -3.70
CA LYS A 290 22.83 7.09 -4.59
C LYS A 290 22.13 8.29 -3.92
N GLY A 291 21.85 8.23 -2.62
CA GLY A 291 21.23 9.32 -1.85
C GLY A 291 19.71 9.44 -2.04
N GLU A 292 19.05 8.37 -2.49
CA GLU A 292 17.60 8.37 -2.69
C GLU A 292 16.85 8.15 -1.37
N THR A 293 15.87 9.01 -1.06
CA THR A 293 15.08 8.89 0.17
C THR A 293 14.11 7.71 0.13
N TRP A 294 13.77 7.14 1.30
CA TRP A 294 12.88 5.97 1.39
C TRP A 294 11.45 6.26 0.86
N TYR A 295 11.06 7.54 0.83
CA TYR A 295 9.77 8.05 0.32
C TYR A 295 9.82 8.63 -1.11
N LYS A 296 10.86 8.32 -1.89
CA LYS A 296 11.01 8.83 -3.27
C LYS A 296 9.75 8.58 -4.12
N GLY A 297 9.39 9.60 -4.92
CA GLY A 297 8.26 9.54 -5.86
C GLY A 297 6.96 10.15 -5.31
N ILE A 298 6.91 10.46 -4.02
CA ILE A 298 5.77 11.14 -3.39
C ILE A 298 5.89 12.67 -3.56
N GLU A 299 4.77 13.31 -3.89
CA GLU A 299 4.65 14.76 -3.84
C GLU A 299 4.56 15.24 -2.38
N LEU A 300 5.48 16.11 -1.96
CA LEU A 300 5.64 16.50 -0.56
C LEU A 300 4.77 17.70 -0.18
N THR A 301 3.51 17.43 0.18
CA THR A 301 2.68 18.39 0.92
C THR A 301 3.18 18.56 2.36
N ASP A 302 2.79 19.64 3.05
CA ASP A 302 3.23 19.86 4.44
C ASP A 302 2.70 18.77 5.39
N GLU A 303 1.52 18.22 5.11
CA GLU A 303 0.98 17.07 5.83
C GLU A 303 1.87 15.82 5.67
N ILE A 304 2.25 15.48 4.44
CA ILE A 304 3.12 14.33 4.15
C ILE A 304 4.51 14.52 4.77
N LYS A 305 5.08 15.73 4.72
CA LYS A 305 6.35 16.03 5.41
C LYS A 305 6.22 15.81 6.92
N GLY A 306 5.06 16.14 7.50
CA GLY A 306 4.74 15.86 8.90
C GLY A 306 4.77 14.36 9.21
N TYR A 307 4.15 13.53 8.37
CA TYR A 307 4.16 12.07 8.51
C TYR A 307 5.57 11.49 8.38
N ILE A 308 6.34 11.92 7.37
CA ILE A 308 7.73 11.48 7.19
C ILE A 308 8.58 11.83 8.40
N LYS A 309 8.48 13.06 8.92
CA LYS A 309 9.21 13.49 10.11
C LYS A 309 8.84 12.68 11.35
N MET A 310 7.57 12.33 11.51
CA MET A 310 7.11 11.47 12.59
C MET A 310 7.69 10.07 12.48
N ILE A 311 7.67 9.48 11.27
CA ILE A 311 8.22 8.17 10.99
C ILE A 311 9.73 8.14 11.26
N ASP A 312 10.51 9.09 10.72
CA ASP A 312 11.96 9.15 10.92
C ASP A 312 12.37 9.44 12.37
N ARG A 313 11.48 10.06 13.17
CA ARG A 313 11.74 10.31 14.59
C ARG A 313 11.63 9.03 15.43
N GLU A 314 10.67 8.17 15.10
CA GLU A 314 10.32 6.98 15.91
C GLU A 314 11.00 5.70 15.43
N LEU A 315 11.40 5.62 14.16
CA LEU A 315 11.93 4.43 13.49
C LEU A 315 13.35 4.61 12.99
#